data_AF-A0A6C2UFT8-F1
#
_entry.id   AF-A0A6C2UFT8-F1
#
_cell.length_a   1.000
_cell.length_b   1.000
_cell.length_c   1.000
_cell.angle_alpha   90.00
_cell.angle_beta   90.00
_cell.angle_gamma   90.00
#
_symmetry.space_group_name_H-M   'P 1'
#
loop_
_entity.id
_entity.type
_entity.pdbx_description
1 polymer ?
#
loop_
_entity_poly.entity_id
_entity_poly.type
_entity_poly.pdbx_seq_one_letter_code
_entity_poly.pdbx_strand_id
1 'polypeptide(L)'
;MHTRLIVLAALLLGMNSYAAYHETMDPNGLTKNLQADFGLVDDHAKTDQGALVQKAIDETSANGGGRLFIPKGTYLLSTVNLKSNVHLLIEKNTVLKPLKDPAYFGESKGKKKGLLFYLGTADERKGDYLENVSVRGVGGHFVIDYSDWGYEARVRAFIVKIVNNFLIENVYVKDSYTVYSALTFGPAKKDGSDKWKINRPTAGLIRNLKIMDTSPGYGLVQMHGGRDCHFENLWCNGGGVSLRLETGAGGHYGGVHEITGKDIYCEYGIAAMIFGPHFAKNGVAKIENVTAKSCGFAIDMGPAFVKSQLKDDPAYTPGTFGAGTTVKNIRCIYGEKSPVGRKHLNFIPEAYWNKISHEKTGTDWGSCHMGPSVAAVIDRSGDAYDVIFENVTMEGFPEGWKSTVIDEDRVDAQWWQIIRLKENPPKGRKAKLNLK
;
A
#
# COMPACT_ATOMS: atom_id res chain seq x y z
N MET A 1 -37.44 34.51 38.33
CA MET A 1 -37.24 33.12 37.86
C MET A 1 -37.35 33.15 36.35
N HIS A 2 -36.22 33.18 35.62
CA HIS A 2 -35.59 31.98 35.00
C HIS A 2 -36.55 31.36 33.97
N THR A 3 -36.26 31.28 32.67
CA THR A 3 -35.03 30.70 32.11
C THR A 3 -34.85 31.20 30.67
N ARG A 4 -33.66 31.73 30.33
CA ARG A 4 -33.26 32.01 28.94
C ARG A 4 -32.82 30.70 28.29
N LEU A 5 -33.45 30.34 27.18
CA LEU A 5 -33.03 29.22 26.34
C LEU A 5 -31.77 29.67 25.57
N ILE A 6 -30.60 29.19 25.99
CA ILE A 6 -29.36 29.35 25.21
C ILE A 6 -29.33 28.19 24.22
N VAL A 7 -29.60 28.47 22.95
CA VAL A 7 -29.33 27.55 21.86
C VAL A 7 -27.82 27.56 21.64
N LEU A 8 -27.15 26.52 22.15
CA LEU A 8 -25.74 26.28 21.90
C LEU A 8 -25.61 25.78 20.46
N ALA A 9 -25.32 26.68 19.52
CA ALA A 9 -24.91 26.29 18.18
C ALA A 9 -23.55 25.60 18.28
N ALA A 10 -23.55 24.26 18.23
CA ALA A 10 -22.34 23.49 18.06
C ALA A 10 -21.75 23.81 16.68
N LEU A 11 -20.75 24.67 16.65
CA LEU A 11 -19.85 24.83 15.52
C LEU A 11 -19.11 23.50 15.34
N LEU A 12 -19.69 22.61 14.52
CA LEU A 12 -18.96 21.53 13.88
C LEU A 12 -17.98 22.17 12.89
N LEU A 13 -16.83 22.60 13.41
CA LEU A 13 -15.64 22.82 12.61
C LEU A 13 -15.30 21.45 12.02
N GLY A 14 -15.74 21.22 10.79
CA GLY A 14 -15.23 20.15 9.96
C GLY A 14 -13.73 20.37 9.81
N MET A 15 -12.94 19.74 10.69
CA MET A 15 -11.51 19.65 10.51
C MET A 15 -11.29 18.73 9.31
N ASN A 16 -11.24 19.32 8.12
CA ASN A 16 -10.63 18.67 6.97
C ASN A 16 -9.17 18.45 7.36
N SER A 17 -8.86 17.30 7.94
CA SER A 17 -7.51 16.92 8.32
C SER A 17 -6.76 16.52 7.06
N TYR A 18 -6.27 17.53 6.33
CA TYR A 18 -5.14 17.34 5.43
C TYR A 18 -3.92 16.97 6.30
N ALA A 19 -3.02 16.12 5.78
CA ALA A 19 -1.75 15.84 6.46
C ALA A 19 -1.03 17.15 6.83
N ALA A 20 -0.19 17.13 7.87
CA ALA A 20 0.70 18.26 8.18
C ALA A 20 1.79 18.52 7.12
N TYR A 21 1.71 17.91 5.94
CA TYR A 21 2.52 18.31 4.80
C TYR A 21 2.36 19.81 4.53
N HIS A 22 3.49 20.48 4.38
CA HIS A 22 3.59 21.89 4.05
C HIS A 22 4.38 22.04 2.76
N GLU A 23 3.82 22.70 1.75
CA GLU A 23 4.54 22.96 0.50
C GLU A 23 5.76 23.86 0.77
N THR A 24 6.94 23.37 0.40
CA THR A 24 8.23 24.06 0.58
C THR A 24 8.96 24.29 -0.72
N MET A 25 8.47 23.74 -1.84
CA MET A 25 9.08 23.99 -3.14
C MET A 25 8.93 25.46 -3.51
N ASP A 26 10.05 26.18 -3.55
CA ASP A 26 10.08 27.55 -4.06
C ASP A 26 9.91 27.53 -5.60
N PRO A 27 8.82 28.09 -6.14
CA PRO A 27 8.62 28.16 -7.58
C PRO A 27 9.69 29.02 -8.29
N ASN A 28 10.37 29.92 -7.59
CA ASN A 28 11.43 30.77 -8.12
C ASN A 28 12.84 30.32 -7.70
N GLY A 29 12.95 29.21 -6.94
CA GLY A 29 14.21 28.68 -6.47
C GLY A 29 15.08 28.09 -7.58
N LEU A 30 16.29 27.66 -7.22
CA LEU A 30 17.21 26.98 -8.12
C LEU A 30 16.48 25.91 -8.92
N THR A 31 16.52 26.01 -10.24
CA THR A 31 15.88 25.07 -11.15
C THR A 31 16.91 24.58 -12.15
N LYS A 32 17.08 23.26 -12.24
CA LYS A 32 17.90 22.61 -13.27
C LYS A 32 17.06 21.62 -14.07
N ASN A 33 17.35 21.49 -15.35
CA ASN A 33 16.78 20.51 -16.26
C ASN A 33 17.79 19.37 -16.47
N LEU A 34 17.40 18.13 -16.17
CA LEU A 34 18.33 16.99 -16.22
C LEU A 34 18.88 16.72 -17.62
N GLN A 35 18.15 17.03 -18.69
CA GLN A 35 18.65 16.91 -20.06
C GLN A 35 19.65 18.02 -20.39
N ALA A 36 19.27 19.28 -20.18
CA ALA A 36 20.09 20.43 -20.57
C ALA A 36 21.35 20.60 -19.69
N ASP A 37 21.24 20.37 -18.38
CA ASP A 37 22.29 20.70 -17.42
C ASP A 37 23.14 19.49 -17.01
N PHE A 38 22.61 18.26 -17.14
CA PHE A 38 23.30 17.03 -16.72
C PHE A 38 23.50 16.02 -17.84
N GLY A 39 22.85 16.20 -19.00
CA GLY A 39 22.99 15.31 -20.15
C GLY A 39 22.14 14.05 -20.08
N LEU A 40 20.98 14.08 -19.40
CA LEU A 40 20.01 12.98 -19.45
C LEU A 40 19.49 12.80 -20.88
N VAL A 41 19.59 11.59 -21.42
CA VAL A 41 19.22 11.26 -22.81
C VAL A 41 18.05 10.28 -22.83
N ASP A 42 17.01 10.55 -23.62
CA ASP A 42 16.01 9.52 -23.94
C ASP A 42 16.63 8.54 -24.95
N ASP A 43 17.29 7.51 -24.43
CA ASP A 43 17.85 6.42 -25.23
C ASP A 43 16.89 5.23 -25.31
N HIS A 44 15.64 5.42 -24.91
CA HIS A 44 14.62 4.38 -24.74
C HIS A 44 15.00 3.31 -23.71
N ALA A 45 15.49 3.76 -22.55
CA ALA A 45 15.90 2.91 -21.43
C ALA A 45 16.95 1.85 -21.81
N LYS A 46 17.90 2.21 -22.68
CA LYS A 46 19.00 1.32 -23.11
C LYS A 46 20.16 1.30 -22.13
N THR A 47 20.51 2.46 -21.58
CA THR A 47 21.65 2.64 -20.65
C THR A 47 21.17 3.17 -19.31
N ASP A 48 21.81 2.71 -18.24
CA ASP A 48 21.53 3.22 -16.90
C ASP A 48 22.02 4.67 -16.75
N GLN A 49 21.11 5.55 -16.33
CA GLN A 49 21.38 6.96 -16.09
C GLN A 49 21.15 7.37 -14.61
N GLY A 50 20.99 6.40 -13.70
CA GLY A 50 20.75 6.66 -12.29
C GLY A 50 21.87 7.45 -11.60
N ALA A 51 23.14 7.20 -11.94
CA ALA A 51 24.27 7.98 -11.41
C ALA A 51 24.22 9.47 -11.82
N LEU A 52 23.75 9.77 -13.03
CA LEU A 52 23.57 11.13 -13.52
C LEU A 52 22.45 11.83 -12.75
N VAL A 53 21.31 11.15 -12.56
CA VAL A 53 20.19 11.65 -11.74
C VAL A 53 20.63 11.88 -10.29
N GLN A 54 21.40 10.95 -9.71
CA GLN A 54 21.92 11.07 -8.35
C GLN A 54 22.84 12.28 -8.21
N LYS A 55 23.76 12.50 -9.18
CA LYS A 55 24.62 13.69 -9.22
C LYS A 55 23.80 14.98 -9.22
N ALA A 56 22.72 15.05 -10.01
CA ALA A 56 21.85 16.22 -10.05
C ALA A 56 21.18 16.50 -8.70
N ILE A 57 20.70 15.45 -8.03
CA ILE A 57 20.12 15.54 -6.68
C ILE A 57 21.16 16.00 -5.67
N ASP A 58 22.35 15.42 -5.68
CA ASP A 58 23.41 15.74 -4.74
C ASP A 58 23.89 17.19 -4.90
N GLU A 59 24.11 17.65 -6.14
CA GLU A 59 24.45 19.05 -6.42
C GLU A 59 23.35 20.02 -6.00
N THR A 60 22.08 19.69 -6.27
CA THR A 60 20.95 20.57 -5.93
C THR A 60 20.80 20.68 -4.42
N SER A 61 20.89 19.56 -3.70
CA SER A 61 20.84 19.55 -2.23
C SER A 61 22.02 20.30 -1.61
N ALA A 62 23.23 20.15 -2.16
CA ALA A 62 24.42 20.88 -1.72
C ALA A 62 24.29 22.40 -1.91
N ASN A 63 23.47 22.86 -2.86
CA ASN A 63 23.14 24.28 -3.06
C ASN A 63 21.93 24.75 -2.23
N GLY A 64 21.52 24.00 -1.21
CA GLY A 64 20.42 24.35 -0.31
C GLY A 64 19.05 23.82 -0.74
N GLY A 65 18.97 23.13 -1.88
CA GLY A 65 17.74 22.59 -2.43
C GLY A 65 17.34 23.22 -3.75
N GLY A 66 16.22 22.76 -4.30
CA GLY A 66 15.70 23.27 -5.56
C GLY A 66 14.88 22.26 -6.35
N ARG A 67 14.58 22.65 -7.58
CA ARG A 67 13.73 21.96 -8.53
C ARG A 67 14.58 21.27 -9.58
N LEU A 68 14.32 19.99 -9.78
CA LEU A 68 14.96 19.17 -10.80
C LEU A 68 13.90 18.69 -11.79
N PHE A 69 13.96 19.22 -13.01
CA PHE A 69 13.02 18.87 -14.07
C PHE A 69 13.52 17.68 -14.89
N ILE A 70 12.73 16.62 -14.94
CA ILE A 70 12.95 15.46 -15.82
C ILE A 70 12.00 15.62 -17.02
N PRO A 71 12.53 15.93 -18.22
CA PRO A 71 11.69 16.09 -19.41
C PRO A 71 11.06 14.77 -19.85
N LYS A 72 10.13 14.87 -20.79
CA LYS A 72 9.51 13.70 -21.41
C LYS A 72 10.55 12.81 -22.08
N GLY A 73 10.55 11.54 -21.72
CA GLY A 73 11.41 10.51 -22.31
C GLY A 73 11.21 9.14 -21.66
N THR A 74 12.01 8.15 -22.05
CA THR A 74 12.04 6.82 -21.43
C THR A 74 13.44 6.51 -20.90
N TYR A 75 13.58 6.44 -19.58
CA TYR A 75 14.87 6.36 -18.89
C TYR A 75 15.00 5.08 -18.06
N LEU A 76 16.16 4.44 -18.10
CA LEU A 76 16.53 3.34 -17.20
C LEU A 76 17.36 3.93 -16.06
N LEU A 77 16.91 3.75 -14.82
CA LEU A 77 17.55 4.32 -13.65
C LEU A 77 17.86 3.25 -12.60
N SER A 78 19.13 3.13 -12.20
CA SER A 78 19.54 2.56 -10.91
C SER A 78 18.93 3.35 -9.76
N THR A 79 19.02 2.76 -8.56
CA THR A 79 18.32 3.27 -7.39
C THR A 79 18.71 4.73 -7.10
N VAL A 80 17.71 5.61 -7.07
CA VAL A 80 17.87 7.04 -6.78
C VAL A 80 17.57 7.31 -5.31
N ASN A 81 18.57 7.80 -4.58
CA ASN A 81 18.44 8.21 -3.18
C ASN A 81 18.13 9.71 -3.13
N LEU A 82 16.94 10.04 -2.64
CA LEU A 82 16.50 11.41 -2.51
C LEU A 82 17.29 12.15 -1.41
N LYS A 83 17.27 13.47 -1.44
CA LYS A 83 17.94 14.35 -0.47
C LYS A 83 16.99 15.46 -0.02
N SER A 84 17.27 16.05 1.13
CA SER A 84 16.46 17.15 1.68
C SER A 84 16.41 18.35 0.74
N ASN A 85 15.27 19.04 0.75
CA ASN A 85 14.99 20.25 -0.03
C ASN A 85 15.05 20.06 -1.56
N VAL A 86 15.06 18.82 -2.06
CA VAL A 86 15.04 18.52 -3.50
C VAL A 86 13.64 18.14 -3.94
N HIS A 87 13.19 18.75 -5.03
CA HIS A 87 11.89 18.51 -5.64
C HIS A 87 12.07 18.00 -7.06
N LEU A 88 11.71 16.75 -7.32
CA LEU A 88 11.71 16.16 -8.66
C LEU A 88 10.38 16.48 -9.36
N LEU A 89 10.47 17.19 -10.49
CA LEU A 89 9.36 17.55 -11.35
C LEU A 89 9.47 16.73 -12.63
N ILE A 90 8.61 15.74 -12.81
CA ILE A 90 8.69 14.78 -13.90
C ILE A 90 7.59 15.08 -14.91
N GLU A 91 7.95 15.34 -16.17
CA GLU A 91 6.97 15.68 -17.19
C GLU A 91 5.93 14.55 -17.38
N LYS A 92 4.68 14.93 -17.67
CA LYS A 92 3.61 13.98 -17.94
C LYS A 92 4.01 12.97 -19.01
N ASN A 93 3.70 11.70 -18.76
CA ASN A 93 3.99 10.56 -19.62
C ASN A 93 5.49 10.22 -19.78
N THR A 94 6.41 10.81 -19.02
CA THR A 94 7.77 10.27 -18.87
C THR A 94 7.71 8.86 -18.32
N VAL A 95 8.52 7.95 -18.84
CA VAL A 95 8.62 6.55 -18.40
C VAL A 95 9.95 6.34 -17.69
N LEU A 96 9.90 5.94 -16.42
CA LEU A 96 11.06 5.56 -15.62
C LEU A 96 11.05 4.05 -15.40
N LYS A 97 12.05 3.35 -15.91
CA LYS A 97 12.25 1.92 -15.68
C LYS A 97 13.28 1.74 -14.56
N PRO A 98 12.98 1.02 -13.47
CA PRO A 98 14.01 0.69 -12.49
C PRO A 98 15.02 -0.27 -13.12
N LEU A 99 16.30 -0.12 -12.75
CA LEU A 99 17.33 -1.10 -13.07
C LEU A 99 17.20 -2.33 -12.17
N LYS A 100 17.49 -3.51 -12.72
CA LYS A 100 17.85 -4.66 -11.89
C LYS A 100 19.21 -4.39 -11.26
N ASP A 101 19.21 -4.08 -9.96
CA ASP A 101 20.36 -3.47 -9.30
C ASP A 101 21.04 -4.43 -8.29
N PRO A 102 21.93 -5.33 -8.74
CA PRO A 102 22.66 -6.21 -7.82
C PRO A 102 23.64 -5.43 -6.92
N ALA A 103 24.10 -4.25 -7.32
CA ALA A 103 24.99 -3.43 -6.52
C ALA A 103 24.28 -2.89 -5.27
N TYR A 104 23.00 -2.51 -5.40
CA TYR A 104 22.20 -2.05 -4.27
C TYR A 104 21.70 -3.19 -3.37
N PHE A 105 21.26 -4.31 -3.97
CA PHE A 105 20.57 -5.37 -3.23
C PHE A 105 21.41 -6.61 -2.89
N GLY A 106 22.67 -6.64 -3.31
CA GLY A 106 23.50 -7.83 -3.35
C GLY A 106 22.98 -8.87 -4.36
N GLU A 107 23.88 -9.78 -4.76
CA GLU A 107 23.51 -10.85 -5.67
C GLU A 107 22.37 -11.72 -5.12
N SER A 108 21.47 -12.14 -6.00
CA SER A 108 20.47 -13.15 -5.67
C SER A 108 20.29 -14.12 -6.81
N LYS A 109 20.46 -15.42 -6.52
CA LYS A 109 20.23 -16.50 -7.47
C LYS A 109 18.79 -16.42 -8.02
N GLY A 110 18.69 -16.15 -9.32
CA GLY A 110 17.46 -16.25 -10.10
C GLY A 110 16.39 -15.17 -9.91
N LYS A 111 16.52 -14.22 -8.96
CA LYS A 111 15.49 -13.20 -8.71
C LYS A 111 15.91 -11.80 -9.15
N LYS A 112 15.08 -11.14 -9.95
CA LYS A 112 15.23 -9.71 -10.28
C LYS A 112 14.89 -8.89 -9.03
N LYS A 113 15.72 -7.91 -8.68
CA LYS A 113 15.47 -6.95 -7.58
C LYS A 113 15.69 -5.53 -8.08
N GLY A 114 14.85 -4.60 -7.66
CA GLY A 114 14.95 -3.21 -8.06
C GLY A 114 14.23 -2.27 -7.11
N LEU A 115 14.68 -1.02 -7.10
CA LEU A 115 14.04 0.09 -6.43
C LEU A 115 14.29 1.33 -7.28
N LEU A 116 13.26 2.14 -7.51
CA LEU A 116 13.46 3.40 -8.22
C LEU A 116 13.85 4.52 -7.25
N PHE A 117 13.01 4.80 -6.25
CA PHE A 117 13.22 5.93 -5.33
C PHE A 117 13.32 5.49 -3.87
N TYR A 118 14.40 5.89 -3.20
CA TYR A 118 14.58 5.72 -1.77
C TYR A 118 14.46 7.08 -1.04
N LEU A 119 13.44 7.22 -0.20
CA LEU A 119 13.23 8.36 0.68
C LEU A 119 13.59 7.95 2.11
N GLY A 120 14.85 8.16 2.47
CA GLY A 120 15.37 7.88 3.79
C GLY A 120 16.89 8.01 3.83
N THR A 121 17.47 7.64 4.96
CA THR A 121 18.92 7.63 5.13
C THR A 121 19.44 6.20 5.05
N ALA A 122 20.59 5.98 4.42
CA ALA A 122 21.14 4.64 4.21
C ALA A 122 21.66 4.02 5.52
N ASP A 123 22.35 4.82 6.35
CA ASP A 123 23.06 4.32 7.54
C ASP A 123 22.24 4.39 8.85
N GLU A 124 20.97 4.85 8.79
CA GLU A 124 20.09 5.12 9.93
C GLU A 124 20.85 5.67 11.16
N ARG A 125 21.14 6.97 11.17
CA ARG A 125 21.83 7.62 12.30
C ARG A 125 20.89 8.56 13.02
N LYS A 126 21.03 8.65 14.35
CA LYS A 126 20.20 9.53 15.18
C LYS A 126 20.41 10.97 14.72
N GLY A 127 19.32 11.65 14.36
CA GLY A 127 19.34 13.02 13.87
C GLY A 127 19.38 13.16 12.35
N ASP A 128 19.73 12.08 11.62
CA ASP A 128 19.76 12.10 10.16
C ASP A 128 18.39 11.71 9.60
N TYR A 129 17.69 12.66 8.99
CA TYR A 129 16.44 12.44 8.29
C TYR A 129 16.37 13.34 7.04
N LEU A 130 15.60 12.90 6.03
CA LEU A 130 15.27 13.76 4.90
C LEU A 130 14.15 14.72 5.31
N GLU A 131 14.18 15.95 4.82
CA GLU A 131 13.05 16.87 4.96
C GLU A 131 12.76 17.67 3.71
N ASN A 132 11.50 18.08 3.54
CA ASN A 132 11.08 19.00 2.49
C ASN A 132 11.39 18.45 1.08
N VAL A 133 10.90 17.25 0.79
CA VAL A 133 11.24 16.51 -0.43
C VAL A 133 9.98 16.19 -1.22
N SER A 134 10.04 16.26 -2.55
CA SER A 134 8.91 15.81 -3.36
C SER A 134 9.31 15.10 -4.64
N VAL A 135 8.46 14.15 -5.06
CA VAL A 135 8.53 13.49 -6.38
C VAL A 135 7.14 13.61 -7.01
N ARG A 136 7.03 14.40 -8.08
CA ARG A 136 5.74 14.81 -8.61
C ARG A 136 5.71 14.84 -10.14
N GLY A 137 4.63 14.32 -10.72
CA GLY A 137 4.33 14.49 -12.14
C GLY A 137 3.80 15.90 -12.45
N VAL A 138 4.32 16.55 -13.49
CA VAL A 138 3.89 17.88 -13.94
C VAL A 138 2.95 17.73 -15.14
N GLY A 139 1.73 18.27 -15.02
CA GLY A 139 0.69 18.15 -16.05
C GLY A 139 -0.06 16.80 -16.06
N GLY A 140 0.25 15.92 -15.11
CA GLY A 140 -0.39 14.62 -14.91
C GLY A 140 0.61 13.53 -14.57
N HIS A 141 0.19 12.28 -14.73
CA HIS A 141 0.99 11.12 -14.35
C HIS A 141 2.30 11.00 -15.13
N PHE A 142 3.41 10.77 -14.44
CA PHE A 142 4.54 10.05 -15.01
C PHE A 142 4.38 8.55 -14.76
N VAL A 143 5.12 7.73 -15.50
CA VAL A 143 4.99 6.27 -15.47
C VAL A 143 6.25 5.66 -14.85
N ILE A 144 6.07 4.74 -13.92
CA ILE A 144 7.10 3.81 -13.47
C ILE A 144 6.77 2.45 -14.06
N ASP A 145 7.64 1.92 -14.92
CA ASP A 145 7.34 0.73 -15.73
C ASP A 145 8.27 -0.43 -15.41
N TYR A 146 7.71 -1.45 -14.79
CA TYR A 146 8.32 -2.77 -14.57
C TYR A 146 7.36 -3.89 -14.97
N SER A 147 6.59 -3.66 -16.04
CA SER A 147 5.64 -4.63 -16.61
C SER A 147 6.31 -5.83 -17.31
N ASP A 148 7.62 -5.75 -17.56
CA ASP A 148 8.44 -6.83 -18.15
C ASP A 148 9.24 -7.63 -17.09
N TRP A 149 8.98 -7.41 -15.80
CA TRP A 149 9.75 -8.02 -14.73
C TRP A 149 9.30 -9.44 -14.39
N GLY A 150 7.98 -9.66 -14.32
CA GLY A 150 7.33 -10.93 -14.01
C GLY A 150 7.13 -11.18 -12.50
N TYR A 151 6.24 -12.11 -12.17
CA TYR A 151 5.67 -12.26 -10.82
C TYR A 151 6.65 -12.60 -9.68
N GLU A 152 7.82 -13.18 -9.98
CA GLU A 152 8.83 -13.48 -8.95
C GLU A 152 9.78 -12.31 -8.65
N ALA A 153 9.72 -11.27 -9.48
CA ALA A 153 10.57 -10.13 -9.35
C ALA A 153 10.22 -9.32 -8.09
N ARG A 154 11.24 -8.73 -7.47
CA ARG A 154 11.15 -8.02 -6.20
C ARG A 154 11.45 -6.55 -6.43
N VAL A 155 10.44 -5.79 -6.83
CA VAL A 155 10.61 -4.39 -7.24
C VAL A 155 9.69 -3.48 -6.45
N ARG A 156 10.15 -2.25 -6.22
CA ARG A 156 9.35 -1.19 -5.63
C ARG A 156 9.58 0.10 -6.40
N ALA A 157 8.52 0.88 -6.54
CA ALA A 157 8.64 2.26 -7.00
C ALA A 157 9.28 3.13 -5.91
N PHE A 158 8.80 3.01 -4.67
CA PHE A 158 9.28 3.80 -3.54
C PHE A 158 9.47 2.95 -2.28
N ILE A 159 10.57 3.23 -1.57
CA ILE A 159 10.70 2.94 -0.15
C ILE A 159 10.75 4.26 0.59
N VAL A 160 9.87 4.42 1.57
CA VAL A 160 9.75 5.64 2.38
C VAL A 160 10.02 5.27 3.83
N LYS A 161 11.06 5.85 4.43
CA LYS A 161 11.48 5.54 5.80
C LYS A 161 11.72 6.79 6.65
N ILE A 162 12.94 7.28 6.73
CA ILE A 162 13.32 8.33 7.70
C ILE A 162 13.23 9.68 6.99
N VAL A 163 12.00 10.18 6.85
CA VAL A 163 11.67 11.42 6.12
C VAL A 163 10.55 12.20 6.81
N ASN A 164 10.65 13.53 6.80
CA ASN A 164 9.66 14.47 7.29
C ASN A 164 9.21 15.41 6.16
N ASN A 165 7.94 15.80 6.14
CA ASN A 165 7.40 16.78 5.17
C ASN A 165 7.70 16.40 3.70
N PHE A 166 6.93 15.45 3.16
CA PHE A 166 7.16 14.92 1.82
C PHE A 166 5.89 14.82 0.97
N LEU A 167 6.06 14.93 -0.35
CA LEU A 167 4.99 14.73 -1.33
C LEU A 167 5.37 13.66 -2.36
N ILE A 168 4.47 12.71 -2.61
CA ILE A 168 4.50 11.84 -3.79
C ILE A 168 3.20 12.04 -4.57
N GLU A 169 3.29 12.47 -5.82
CA GLU A 169 2.12 12.87 -6.57
C GLU A 169 2.19 12.49 -8.06
N ASN A 170 1.03 12.17 -8.64
CA ASN A 170 0.85 11.92 -10.07
C ASN A 170 1.75 10.76 -10.56
N VAL A 171 1.60 9.58 -9.97
CA VAL A 171 2.38 8.39 -10.35
C VAL A 171 1.48 7.30 -10.92
N TYR A 172 1.83 6.80 -12.10
CA TYR A 172 1.25 5.58 -12.65
C TYR A 172 2.30 4.48 -12.64
N VAL A 173 2.03 3.40 -11.92
CA VAL A 173 2.87 2.22 -11.88
C VAL A 173 2.30 1.13 -12.79
N LYS A 174 3.12 0.62 -13.72
CA LYS A 174 2.84 -0.59 -14.48
C LYS A 174 3.61 -1.75 -13.86
N ASP A 175 2.87 -2.64 -13.20
CA ASP A 175 3.41 -3.83 -12.55
C ASP A 175 3.31 -5.05 -13.48
N SER A 176 3.78 -6.20 -13.02
CA SER A 176 3.65 -7.51 -13.65
C SER A 176 3.48 -8.60 -12.59
N TYR A 177 2.58 -8.33 -11.64
CA TYR A 177 2.28 -9.15 -10.47
C TYR A 177 3.49 -9.39 -9.58
N THR A 178 4.37 -8.39 -9.50
CA THR A 178 5.64 -8.51 -8.79
C THR A 178 5.44 -8.63 -7.29
N VAL A 179 6.51 -9.04 -6.62
CA VAL A 179 6.60 -9.09 -5.17
C VAL A 179 6.86 -7.67 -4.65
N TYR A 180 6.02 -7.24 -3.71
CA TYR A 180 5.97 -5.96 -3.00
C TYR A 180 4.94 -4.96 -3.51
N SER A 181 4.36 -4.20 -2.58
CA SER A 181 3.58 -3.02 -2.95
C SER A 181 4.51 -1.95 -3.52
N ALA A 182 4.02 -1.20 -4.50
CA ALA A 182 4.83 -0.20 -5.19
C ALA A 182 5.42 0.84 -4.23
N LEU A 183 4.65 1.29 -3.25
CA LEU A 183 5.12 2.13 -2.15
C LEU A 183 5.15 1.32 -0.85
N THR A 184 6.33 1.24 -0.23
CA THR A 184 6.50 0.62 1.09
C THR A 184 6.96 1.65 2.11
N PHE A 185 6.17 1.84 3.17
CA PHE A 185 6.50 2.72 4.28
C PHE A 185 6.98 1.91 5.46
N GLY A 186 8.05 2.33 6.14
CA GLY A 186 8.55 1.62 7.32
C GLY A 186 9.33 2.50 8.27
N PRO A 187 9.39 2.14 9.55
CA PRO A 187 10.21 2.86 10.51
C PRO A 187 11.71 2.59 10.27
N ALA A 188 12.54 3.38 10.95
CA ALA A 188 13.91 3.02 11.28
C ALA A 188 13.91 1.68 12.02
N LYS A 189 14.96 0.89 11.79
CA LYS A 189 15.12 -0.43 12.39
C LYS A 189 16.20 -0.44 13.47
N LYS A 190 17.03 0.59 13.55
CA LYS A 190 18.09 0.69 14.55
C LYS A 190 17.54 0.76 15.97
N ASP A 191 18.21 0.06 16.88
CA ASP A 191 17.86 0.07 18.30
C ASP A 191 17.91 1.48 18.88
N GLY A 192 16.91 1.82 19.70
CA GLY A 192 16.74 3.15 20.29
C GLY A 192 16.20 4.21 19.33
N SER A 193 15.81 3.83 18.10
CA SER A 193 15.24 4.76 17.12
C SER A 193 13.83 5.25 17.48
N ASP A 194 13.13 4.58 18.40
CA ASP A 194 11.90 5.07 19.03
C ASP A 194 12.04 6.46 19.64
N LYS A 195 13.25 6.83 20.09
CA LYS A 195 13.55 8.12 20.73
C LYS A 195 13.99 9.21 19.76
N TRP A 196 14.07 8.93 18.46
CA TRP A 196 14.51 9.93 17.49
C TRP A 196 13.36 10.87 17.14
N LYS A 197 13.69 12.13 16.83
CA LYS A 197 12.71 13.13 16.38
C LYS A 197 11.90 12.61 15.20
N ILE A 198 12.60 12.06 14.21
CA ILE A 198 12.03 11.39 13.04
C ILE A 198 12.61 9.99 12.97
N ASN A 199 11.75 8.99 13.04
CA ASN A 199 12.12 7.57 12.94
C ASN A 199 11.22 6.79 11.98
N ARG A 200 10.31 7.47 11.29
CA ARG A 200 9.34 6.91 10.35
C ARG A 200 8.87 8.04 9.44
N PRO A 201 8.20 7.72 8.32
CA PRO A 201 7.69 8.75 7.43
C PRO A 201 6.70 9.62 8.19
N THR A 202 6.93 10.93 8.19
CA THR A 202 6.15 11.90 8.96
C THR A 202 5.72 13.07 8.08
N ALA A 203 4.49 13.58 8.28
CA ALA A 203 3.95 14.72 7.52
C ALA A 203 3.98 14.48 6.00
N GLY A 204 3.37 13.37 5.56
CA GLY A 204 3.37 12.95 4.16
C GLY A 204 2.07 13.25 3.45
N LEU A 205 2.14 13.80 2.24
CA LEU A 205 1.01 13.83 1.31
C LEU A 205 1.29 12.88 0.14
N ILE A 206 0.37 11.96 -0.14
CA ILE A 206 0.50 10.97 -1.20
C ILE A 206 -0.79 10.99 -1.99
N ARG A 207 -0.76 11.45 -3.25
CA ARG A 207 -2.01 11.63 -3.99
C ARG A 207 -1.95 11.44 -5.49
N ASN A 208 -3.09 11.04 -6.06
CA ASN A 208 -3.23 10.75 -7.49
C ASN A 208 -2.22 9.70 -7.96
N LEU A 209 -2.33 8.51 -7.35
CA LEU A 209 -1.49 7.36 -7.66
C LEU A 209 -2.36 6.25 -8.21
N LYS A 210 -1.87 5.58 -9.25
CA LYS A 210 -2.53 4.39 -9.80
C LYS A 210 -1.56 3.26 -10.10
N ILE A 211 -2.01 2.02 -9.94
CA ILE A 211 -1.26 0.82 -10.30
C ILE A 211 -2.14 -0.22 -10.98
N MET A 212 -1.57 -0.98 -11.91
CA MET A 212 -2.22 -2.08 -12.64
C MET A 212 -1.40 -3.36 -12.50
N ASP A 213 -2.06 -4.50 -12.69
CA ASP A 213 -1.46 -5.84 -12.72
C ASP A 213 -0.72 -6.19 -11.43
N THR A 214 -1.37 -5.96 -10.29
CA THR A 214 -0.78 -6.15 -8.96
C THR A 214 -1.00 -7.54 -8.38
N SER A 215 -0.02 -8.11 -7.69
CA SER A 215 -0.20 -9.40 -6.99
C SER A 215 -1.15 -9.27 -5.77
N PRO A 216 -1.94 -10.30 -5.38
CA PRO A 216 -2.87 -10.25 -4.24
C PRO A 216 -2.20 -9.94 -2.92
N GLY A 217 -0.97 -10.41 -2.78
CA GLY A 217 -0.21 -10.24 -1.55
C GLY A 217 0.29 -8.82 -1.35
N TYR A 218 0.09 -7.93 -2.33
CA TYR A 218 0.72 -6.61 -2.45
C TYR A 218 -0.28 -5.57 -2.97
N GLY A 219 0.15 -4.61 -3.79
CA GLY A 219 -0.72 -3.55 -4.32
C GLY A 219 -0.02 -2.20 -4.44
N LEU A 220 -0.74 -1.11 -4.20
CA LEU A 220 -0.20 0.24 -4.36
C LEU A 220 0.61 0.70 -3.14
N VAL A 221 -0.03 0.77 -1.96
CA VAL A 221 0.59 1.24 -0.72
C VAL A 221 0.58 0.14 0.33
N GLN A 222 1.73 -0.12 0.96
CA GLN A 222 1.81 -0.87 2.20
C GLN A 222 2.56 -0.09 3.28
N MET A 223 1.93 0.07 4.44
CA MET A 223 2.51 0.77 5.59
C MET A 223 2.88 -0.19 6.71
N HIS A 224 4.16 -0.19 7.05
CA HIS A 224 4.70 -0.81 8.27
C HIS A 224 5.00 0.18 9.38
N GLY A 225 5.16 1.46 9.02
CA GLY A 225 5.25 2.55 9.97
C GLY A 225 5.05 3.89 9.29
N GLY A 226 4.51 4.85 10.02
CA GLY A 226 4.26 6.20 9.54
C GLY A 226 3.53 7.04 10.58
N ARG A 227 3.59 8.36 10.41
CA ARG A 227 2.91 9.32 11.25
C ARG A 227 2.36 10.44 10.37
N ASP A 228 1.12 10.87 10.61
CA ASP A 228 0.56 12.07 9.99
C ASP A 228 0.73 12.07 8.46
N CYS A 229 0.21 11.02 7.84
CA CYS A 229 0.28 10.82 6.39
C CYS A 229 -1.14 10.80 5.82
N HIS A 230 -1.36 11.56 4.74
CA HIS A 230 -2.61 11.65 4.01
C HIS A 230 -2.49 10.98 2.64
N PHE A 231 -3.48 10.14 2.33
CA PHE A 231 -3.58 9.41 1.07
C PHE A 231 -4.83 9.82 0.31
N GLU A 232 -4.68 10.40 -0.88
CA GLU A 232 -5.83 10.93 -1.63
C GLU A 232 -5.85 10.40 -3.07
N ASN A 233 -7.01 9.94 -3.56
CA ASN A 233 -7.17 9.50 -4.94
C ASN A 233 -6.16 8.38 -5.29
N LEU A 234 -6.32 7.24 -4.61
CA LEU A 234 -5.54 6.03 -4.84
C LEU A 234 -6.35 5.04 -5.66
N TRP A 235 -5.75 4.48 -6.70
CA TRP A 235 -6.41 3.53 -7.58
C TRP A 235 -5.57 2.27 -7.78
N CYS A 236 -6.13 1.10 -7.48
CA CYS A 236 -5.47 -0.19 -7.71
C CYS A 236 -6.35 -1.06 -8.61
N ASN A 237 -5.71 -1.72 -9.58
CA ASN A 237 -6.35 -2.73 -10.39
C ASN A 237 -5.51 -4.02 -10.41
N GLY A 238 -6.22 -5.14 -10.50
CA GLY A 238 -5.65 -6.37 -11.04
C GLY A 238 -5.02 -7.28 -10.01
N GLY A 239 -5.36 -7.15 -8.73
CA GLY A 239 -5.16 -8.26 -7.78
C GLY A 239 -4.98 -7.87 -6.32
N GLY A 240 -4.20 -6.82 -6.06
CA GLY A 240 -3.74 -6.44 -4.73
C GLY A 240 -4.69 -5.51 -3.97
N VAL A 241 -4.09 -4.56 -3.25
CA VAL A 241 -4.77 -3.63 -2.33
C VAL A 241 -4.31 -2.19 -2.59
N SER A 242 -5.24 -1.23 -2.54
CA SER A 242 -4.90 0.18 -2.71
C SER A 242 -4.18 0.76 -1.51
N LEU A 243 -4.76 0.64 -0.31
CA LEU A 243 -4.17 1.14 0.94
C LEU A 243 -4.13 0.05 2.01
N ARG A 244 -2.92 -0.49 2.25
CA ARG A 244 -2.69 -1.57 3.21
C ARG A 244 -2.00 -1.04 4.46
N LEU A 245 -2.76 -0.83 5.53
CA LEU A 245 -2.27 -0.52 6.87
C LEU A 245 -1.93 -1.83 7.59
N GLU A 246 -0.87 -2.51 7.12
CA GLU A 246 -0.46 -3.79 7.66
C GLU A 246 0.98 -3.79 8.19
N THR A 247 1.11 -3.81 9.52
CA THR A 247 2.34 -3.44 10.23
C THR A 247 3.28 -4.59 10.59
N GLY A 248 3.04 -5.79 10.06
CA GLY A 248 3.77 -7.01 10.44
C GLY A 248 5.28 -7.05 10.13
N ALA A 249 5.78 -6.17 9.25
CA ALA A 249 7.21 -6.06 8.92
C ALA A 249 7.91 -4.81 9.49
N GLY A 250 7.20 -4.00 10.29
CA GLY A 250 7.76 -2.83 10.96
C GLY A 250 8.69 -3.18 12.12
N GLY A 251 8.65 -4.43 12.60
CA GLY A 251 9.42 -4.85 13.76
C GLY A 251 8.92 -4.17 15.04
N HIS A 252 9.78 -4.09 16.06
CA HIS A 252 9.46 -3.48 17.34
C HIS A 252 9.05 -1.99 17.25
N TYR A 253 9.53 -1.29 16.22
CA TYR A 253 9.23 0.13 15.98
C TYR A 253 8.10 0.36 14.96
N GLY A 254 7.44 -0.71 14.52
CA GLY A 254 6.29 -0.65 13.61
C GLY A 254 5.11 0.10 14.22
N GLY A 255 4.20 0.56 13.36
CA GLY A 255 3.00 1.27 13.80
C GLY A 255 2.72 2.49 12.94
N VAL A 256 1.45 2.64 12.55
CA VAL A 256 0.94 3.81 11.85
C VAL A 256 0.14 4.69 12.80
N HIS A 257 0.31 6.01 12.72
CA HIS A 257 -0.34 6.96 13.63
C HIS A 257 -0.84 8.17 12.85
N GLU A 258 -2.00 8.70 13.24
CA GLU A 258 -2.63 9.86 12.60
C GLU A 258 -2.72 9.71 11.07
N ILE A 259 -3.21 8.56 10.60
CA ILE A 259 -3.35 8.32 9.16
C ILE A 259 -4.67 8.88 8.69
N THR A 260 -4.66 9.57 7.56
CA THR A 260 -5.88 10.06 6.91
C THR A 260 -5.92 9.61 5.47
N GLY A 261 -7.12 9.48 4.91
CA GLY A 261 -7.24 9.15 3.50
C GLY A 261 -8.60 9.44 2.91
N LYS A 262 -8.63 9.65 1.61
CA LYS A 262 -9.82 10.01 0.86
C LYS A 262 -9.76 9.43 -0.55
N ASP A 263 -10.90 8.96 -1.06
CA ASP A 263 -11.05 8.48 -2.44
C ASP A 263 -10.10 7.31 -2.73
N ILE A 264 -10.34 6.19 -2.03
CA ILE A 264 -9.57 4.95 -2.16
C ILE A 264 -10.37 3.98 -3.02
N TYR A 265 -9.87 3.68 -4.22
CA TYR A 265 -10.53 2.80 -5.19
C TYR A 265 -9.71 1.54 -5.44
N CYS A 266 -10.37 0.39 -5.48
CA CYS A 266 -9.80 -0.86 -5.96
C CYS A 266 -10.77 -1.60 -6.89
N GLU A 267 -10.24 -2.22 -7.93
CA GLU A 267 -11.00 -3.14 -8.76
C GLU A 267 -10.23 -4.41 -9.12
N TYR A 268 -10.94 -5.53 -9.25
CA TYR A 268 -10.32 -6.83 -9.50
C TYR A 268 -9.22 -7.18 -8.49
N GLY A 269 -9.41 -6.80 -7.21
CA GLY A 269 -8.41 -6.93 -6.14
C GLY A 269 -8.88 -7.72 -4.92
N ILE A 270 -8.00 -7.93 -3.95
CA ILE A 270 -8.36 -8.55 -2.66
C ILE A 270 -9.27 -7.62 -1.87
N ALA A 271 -8.83 -6.37 -1.70
CA ALA A 271 -9.59 -5.34 -0.99
C ALA A 271 -9.17 -3.94 -1.45
N ALA A 272 -10.02 -2.93 -1.22
CA ALA A 272 -9.56 -1.54 -1.33
C ALA A 272 -8.65 -1.16 -0.17
N MET A 273 -8.97 -1.65 1.02
CA MET A 273 -8.21 -1.39 2.23
C MET A 273 -7.98 -2.63 3.09
N ILE A 274 -6.86 -2.65 3.80
CA ILE A 274 -6.58 -3.65 4.83
C ILE A 274 -6.14 -2.96 6.12
N PHE A 275 -6.70 -3.42 7.24
CA PHE A 275 -6.21 -3.18 8.59
C PHE A 275 -5.57 -4.46 9.11
N GLY A 276 -4.26 -4.47 9.37
CA GLY A 276 -3.55 -5.65 9.83
C GLY A 276 -2.51 -5.28 10.88
N PRO A 277 -2.87 -5.21 12.17
CA PRO A 277 -1.98 -4.67 13.18
C PRO A 277 -0.83 -5.64 13.52
N HIS A 278 -1.00 -6.95 13.27
CA HIS A 278 -0.10 -8.01 13.75
C HIS A 278 0.15 -7.84 15.26
N PHE A 279 1.35 -7.43 15.66
CA PHE A 279 1.73 -7.13 17.06
C PHE A 279 1.98 -5.63 17.30
N ALA A 280 1.88 -4.78 16.27
CA ALA A 280 2.18 -3.36 16.40
C ALA A 280 1.00 -2.60 17.03
N LYS A 281 1.33 -1.57 17.83
CA LYS A 281 0.34 -0.67 18.42
C LYS A 281 0.15 0.54 17.52
N ASN A 282 -0.91 0.51 16.71
CA ASN A 282 -1.23 1.59 15.79
C ASN A 282 -2.07 2.66 16.50
N GLY A 283 -1.91 3.90 16.05
CA GLY A 283 -2.80 5.01 16.39
C GLY A 283 -4.09 4.97 15.57
N VAL A 284 -4.70 6.14 15.43
CA VAL A 284 -5.97 6.33 14.71
C VAL A 284 -5.74 6.44 13.20
N ALA A 285 -6.65 5.86 12.42
CA ALA A 285 -6.80 6.15 11.00
C ALA A 285 -8.20 6.67 10.68
N LYS A 286 -8.33 7.70 9.84
CA LYS A 286 -9.61 8.28 9.41
C LYS A 286 -9.69 8.31 7.89
N ILE A 287 -10.59 7.51 7.33
CA ILE A 287 -10.69 7.32 5.89
C ILE A 287 -12.10 7.64 5.40
N GLU A 288 -12.20 8.27 4.24
CA GLU A 288 -13.47 8.60 3.59
C GLU A 288 -13.47 8.14 2.13
N ASN A 289 -14.64 7.76 1.62
CA ASN A 289 -14.89 7.38 0.23
C ASN A 289 -14.02 6.20 -0.21
N VAL A 290 -14.44 5.00 0.20
CA VAL A 290 -13.78 3.75 -0.19
C VAL A 290 -14.68 3.03 -1.19
N THR A 291 -14.18 2.77 -2.39
CA THR A 291 -14.90 2.01 -3.42
C THR A 291 -14.13 0.75 -3.80
N ALA A 292 -14.82 -0.37 -3.79
CA ALA A 292 -14.30 -1.64 -4.27
C ALA A 292 -15.24 -2.22 -5.33
N LYS A 293 -14.72 -2.59 -6.50
CA LYS A 293 -15.49 -3.16 -7.60
C LYS A 293 -14.92 -4.49 -8.03
N SER A 294 -15.71 -5.56 -7.93
CA SER A 294 -15.21 -6.91 -8.22
C SER A 294 -13.95 -7.23 -7.41
N CYS A 295 -13.98 -6.88 -6.12
CA CYS A 295 -12.95 -7.26 -5.16
C CYS A 295 -13.49 -8.30 -4.18
N GLY A 296 -12.61 -9.03 -3.50
CA GLY A 296 -13.02 -9.95 -2.43
C GLY A 296 -13.80 -9.18 -1.35
N PHE A 297 -13.24 -8.06 -0.91
CA PHE A 297 -13.87 -7.16 0.06
C PHE A 297 -13.67 -5.69 -0.32
N ALA A 298 -14.39 -4.76 0.31
CA ALA A 298 -13.93 -3.36 0.33
C ALA A 298 -12.86 -3.17 1.41
N ILE A 299 -13.08 -3.77 2.59
CA ILE A 299 -12.19 -3.67 3.75
C ILE A 299 -11.95 -5.07 4.33
N ASP A 300 -10.69 -5.45 4.52
CA ASP A 300 -10.28 -6.65 5.29
C ASP A 300 -9.58 -6.24 6.59
N MET A 301 -10.24 -6.52 7.71
CA MET A 301 -9.67 -6.39 9.05
C MET A 301 -9.07 -7.73 9.46
N GLY A 302 -7.74 -7.79 9.46
CA GLY A 302 -6.97 -8.95 9.84
C GLY A 302 -6.81 -9.10 11.35
N PRO A 303 -6.55 -10.32 11.83
CA PRO A 303 -6.38 -10.58 13.26
C PRO A 303 -5.12 -9.91 13.82
N ALA A 304 -5.18 -9.56 15.10
CA ALA A 304 -4.01 -9.23 15.89
C ALA A 304 -3.35 -10.52 16.42
N PHE A 305 -2.03 -10.63 16.30
CA PHE A 305 -1.31 -11.78 16.84
C PHE A 305 0.17 -11.46 17.08
N VAL A 306 0.74 -12.12 18.09
CA VAL A 306 2.18 -12.17 18.31
C VAL A 306 2.74 -13.37 17.55
N LYS A 307 3.88 -13.19 16.86
CA LYS A 307 4.53 -14.28 16.14
C LYS A 307 4.94 -15.37 17.13
N SER A 308 4.90 -16.64 16.71
CA SER A 308 5.19 -17.77 17.59
C SER A 308 6.57 -17.71 18.24
N GLN A 309 7.56 -17.06 17.61
CA GLN A 309 8.89 -16.87 18.18
C GLN A 309 8.95 -15.83 19.31
N LEU A 310 7.94 -14.96 19.42
CA LEU A 310 7.88 -13.84 20.38
C LEU A 310 6.76 -14.02 21.41
N LYS A 311 6.01 -15.13 21.35
CA LYS A 311 4.79 -15.34 22.14
C LYS A 311 5.04 -15.41 23.66
N ASP A 312 6.24 -15.80 24.06
CA ASP A 312 6.63 -15.99 25.46
C ASP A 312 7.33 -14.73 26.03
N ASP A 313 7.58 -13.71 25.20
CA ASP A 313 8.15 -12.44 25.63
C ASP A 313 7.02 -11.47 26.00
N PRO A 314 6.88 -11.08 27.28
CA PRO A 314 5.79 -10.24 27.75
C PRO A 314 5.82 -8.82 27.16
N ALA A 315 6.93 -8.40 26.54
CA ALA A 315 7.01 -7.13 25.82
C ALA A 315 6.16 -7.11 24.54
N TYR A 316 5.77 -8.29 24.02
CA TYR A 316 4.97 -8.41 22.81
C TYR A 316 3.55 -8.84 23.13
N THR A 317 2.60 -8.01 22.70
CA THR A 317 1.16 -8.30 22.80
C THR A 317 0.51 -8.16 21.42
N PRO A 318 -0.66 -8.77 21.20
CA PRO A 318 -1.41 -8.58 19.96
C PRO A 318 -1.58 -7.08 19.65
N GLY A 319 -1.40 -6.72 18.39
CA GLY A 319 -1.46 -5.34 17.93
C GLY A 319 -2.87 -4.77 17.97
N THR A 320 -2.97 -3.45 17.82
CA THR A 320 -4.25 -2.72 17.89
C THR A 320 -4.28 -1.59 16.87
N PHE A 321 -5.47 -1.03 16.65
CA PHE A 321 -5.65 0.33 16.12
C PHE A 321 -6.28 1.22 17.21
N GLY A 322 -6.01 2.51 17.16
CA GLY A 322 -6.49 3.46 18.16
C GLY A 322 -8.00 3.63 18.12
N ALA A 323 -8.62 3.81 19.29
CA ALA A 323 -10.04 4.11 19.41
C ALA A 323 -10.41 5.38 18.61
N GLY A 324 -11.54 5.34 17.91
CA GLY A 324 -11.94 6.42 17.00
C GLY A 324 -11.35 6.32 15.58
N THR A 325 -10.77 5.17 15.23
CA THR A 325 -10.49 4.82 13.82
C THR A 325 -11.81 4.69 13.06
N THR A 326 -11.94 5.36 11.90
CA THR A 326 -13.18 5.42 11.13
C THR A 326 -12.95 5.16 9.66
N VAL A 327 -13.91 4.51 8.99
CA VAL A 327 -14.02 4.49 7.53
C VAL A 327 -15.44 4.83 7.12
N LYS A 328 -15.59 5.89 6.31
CA LYS A 328 -16.91 6.43 5.90
C LYS A 328 -17.13 6.28 4.40
N ASN A 329 -18.40 6.17 4.00
CA ASN A 329 -18.84 6.11 2.60
C ASN A 329 -18.19 4.95 1.86
N ILE A 330 -18.56 3.73 2.28
CA ILE A 330 -18.01 2.49 1.74
C ILE A 330 -18.96 1.98 0.67
N ARG A 331 -18.46 1.82 -0.54
CA ARG A 331 -19.21 1.33 -1.69
C ARG A 331 -18.58 0.04 -2.20
N CYS A 332 -19.28 -1.07 -2.01
CA CYS A 332 -18.86 -2.37 -2.54
C CYS A 332 -19.75 -2.75 -3.72
N ILE A 333 -19.16 -2.86 -4.91
CA ILE A 333 -19.85 -3.22 -6.15
C ILE A 333 -19.50 -4.66 -6.48
N TYR A 334 -20.53 -5.51 -6.54
CA TYR A 334 -20.40 -6.93 -6.82
C TYR A 334 -19.71 -7.19 -8.16
N GLY A 335 -18.87 -8.22 -8.18
CA GLY A 335 -18.37 -8.83 -9.40
C GLY A 335 -18.10 -10.31 -9.18
N GLU A 336 -18.01 -11.06 -10.27
CA GLU A 336 -17.79 -12.52 -10.24
C GLU A 336 -16.32 -12.91 -10.45
N LYS A 337 -15.46 -11.91 -10.59
CA LYS A 337 -14.03 -12.06 -10.88
C LYS A 337 -13.20 -11.25 -9.90
N SER A 338 -13.09 -11.76 -8.69
CA SER A 338 -12.34 -11.17 -7.60
C SER A 338 -11.27 -12.14 -7.13
N PRO A 339 -10.03 -11.73 -6.90
CA PRO A 339 -9.09 -12.50 -6.10
C PRO A 339 -9.67 -12.69 -4.70
N VAL A 340 -9.74 -13.95 -4.25
CA VAL A 340 -10.18 -14.33 -2.91
C VAL A 340 -9.14 -15.30 -2.34
N GLY A 341 -8.62 -14.99 -1.15
CA GLY A 341 -7.68 -15.87 -0.48
C GLY A 341 -8.32 -17.21 -0.10
N ARG A 342 -7.55 -18.31 -0.09
CA ARG A 342 -8.04 -19.65 0.30
C ARG A 342 -8.81 -19.65 1.61
N LYS A 343 -8.32 -18.90 2.61
CA LYS A 343 -8.94 -18.80 3.95
C LYS A 343 -10.25 -18.01 3.97
N HIS A 344 -10.59 -17.37 2.85
CA HIS A 344 -11.78 -16.55 2.70
C HIS A 344 -12.82 -17.19 1.77
N LEU A 345 -12.49 -18.30 1.09
CA LEU A 345 -13.43 -19.01 0.21
C LEU A 345 -14.65 -19.55 0.94
N ASN A 346 -14.48 -19.89 2.21
CA ASN A 346 -15.56 -20.37 3.08
C ASN A 346 -16.47 -19.24 3.60
N PHE A 347 -16.33 -18.01 3.10
CA PHE A 347 -17.34 -16.96 3.29
C PHE A 347 -18.24 -16.82 2.07
N ILE A 348 -17.91 -17.49 0.97
CA ILE A 348 -18.77 -17.55 -0.22
C ILE A 348 -19.86 -18.58 0.03
N PRO A 349 -21.15 -18.24 -0.10
CA PRO A 349 -22.25 -19.21 0.04
C PRO A 349 -22.11 -20.38 -0.94
N GLU A 350 -22.49 -21.57 -0.51
CA GLU A 350 -22.33 -22.82 -1.27
C GLU A 350 -22.90 -22.76 -2.70
N ALA A 351 -24.05 -22.11 -2.87
CA ALA A 351 -24.69 -21.90 -4.17
C ALA A 351 -23.82 -21.17 -5.22
N TYR A 352 -22.74 -20.52 -4.78
CA TYR A 352 -21.82 -19.75 -5.63
C TYR A 352 -20.43 -20.39 -5.77
N TRP A 353 -20.18 -21.55 -5.16
CA TRP A 353 -18.88 -22.23 -5.30
C TRP A 353 -18.59 -22.65 -6.75
N ASN A 354 -19.62 -22.84 -7.58
CA ASN A 354 -19.49 -23.06 -9.01
C ASN A 354 -18.91 -21.84 -9.77
N LYS A 355 -18.77 -20.67 -9.15
CA LYS A 355 -18.11 -19.48 -9.73
C LYS A 355 -16.63 -19.37 -9.35
N ILE A 356 -16.17 -20.09 -8.33
CA ILE A 356 -14.77 -20.07 -7.88
C ILE A 356 -13.90 -20.80 -8.91
N SER A 357 -12.80 -20.22 -9.36
CA SER A 357 -11.91 -20.85 -10.34
C SER A 357 -10.45 -20.64 -9.97
N HIS A 358 -9.64 -21.63 -10.33
CA HIS A 358 -8.21 -21.43 -10.52
C HIS A 358 -8.02 -20.80 -11.89
N GLU A 359 -8.03 -19.46 -11.99
CA GLU A 359 -7.42 -18.87 -13.18
C GLU A 359 -5.91 -19.10 -13.08
N LYS A 360 -5.40 -19.99 -13.93
CA LYS A 360 -3.98 -20.02 -14.27
C LYS A 360 -3.69 -18.80 -15.14
N THR A 361 -3.59 -17.61 -14.56
CA THR A 361 -3.19 -16.37 -15.27
C THR A 361 -1.71 -16.37 -15.68
N GLY A 362 -1.09 -17.53 -15.96
CA GLY A 362 0.35 -17.66 -16.24
C GLY A 362 1.26 -17.41 -15.02
N THR A 363 0.67 -17.01 -13.89
CA THR A 363 1.28 -16.74 -12.61
C THR A 363 0.63 -17.64 -11.58
N ASP A 364 1.37 -18.35 -10.74
CA ASP A 364 0.78 -19.13 -9.64
C ASP A 364 0.46 -18.17 -8.49
N TRP A 365 -0.79 -17.69 -8.44
CA TRP A 365 -1.29 -16.86 -7.32
C TRP A 365 -1.33 -17.66 -6.01
N GLY A 366 -0.99 -18.96 -6.06
CA GLY A 366 -0.71 -19.87 -4.97
C GLY A 366 -1.88 -19.96 -4.00
N SER A 367 -1.99 -18.98 -3.11
CA SER A 367 -2.98 -18.88 -2.06
C SER A 367 -4.29 -18.17 -2.43
N CYS A 368 -4.48 -17.73 -3.67
CA CYS A 368 -5.72 -17.05 -4.11
C CYS A 368 -6.41 -17.76 -5.28
N HIS A 369 -7.73 -17.56 -5.36
CA HIS A 369 -8.62 -18.03 -6.41
C HIS A 369 -9.42 -16.86 -6.95
N MET A 370 -9.93 -16.99 -8.18
CA MET A 370 -10.89 -16.04 -8.71
C MET A 370 -12.30 -16.47 -8.31
N GLY A 371 -13.11 -15.56 -7.83
CA GLY A 371 -14.49 -15.87 -7.42
C GLY A 371 -15.33 -14.61 -7.26
N PRO A 372 -16.58 -14.75 -6.82
CA PRO A 372 -17.42 -13.61 -6.52
C PRO A 372 -16.82 -12.74 -5.41
N SER A 373 -17.12 -11.44 -5.46
CA SER A 373 -17.02 -10.55 -4.30
C SER A 373 -17.73 -11.19 -3.10
N VAL A 374 -17.17 -11.02 -1.90
CA VAL A 374 -17.58 -11.75 -0.70
C VAL A 374 -18.48 -10.89 0.21
N ALA A 375 -18.02 -9.70 0.59
CA ALA A 375 -18.78 -8.77 1.43
C ALA A 375 -18.19 -7.35 1.29
N ALA A 376 -18.84 -6.33 1.83
CA ALA A 376 -18.20 -5.02 1.92
C ALA A 376 -17.05 -5.05 2.95
N VAL A 377 -17.26 -5.67 4.11
CA VAL A 377 -16.28 -5.78 5.19
C VAL A 377 -16.12 -7.24 5.60
N ILE A 378 -14.88 -7.70 5.75
CA ILE A 378 -14.58 -8.87 6.58
C ILE A 378 -13.90 -8.38 7.85
N ASP A 379 -14.48 -8.76 8.99
CA ASP A 379 -13.97 -8.42 10.30
C ASP A 379 -13.47 -9.66 11.05
N ARG A 380 -12.15 -9.70 11.24
CA ARG A 380 -11.47 -10.73 12.02
C ARG A 380 -10.59 -10.11 13.10
N SER A 381 -10.90 -8.89 13.54
CA SER A 381 -10.18 -8.24 14.63
C SER A 381 -10.43 -8.93 15.98
N GLY A 382 -11.62 -9.49 16.18
CA GLY A 382 -12.09 -9.95 17.48
C GLY A 382 -12.09 -8.79 18.49
N ASP A 383 -11.73 -9.07 19.74
CA ASP A 383 -11.67 -8.03 20.79
C ASP A 383 -10.40 -7.16 20.71
N ALA A 384 -9.54 -7.35 19.71
CA ALA A 384 -8.23 -6.68 19.67
C ALA A 384 -8.31 -5.20 19.29
N TYR A 385 -9.23 -4.83 18.39
CA TYR A 385 -9.44 -3.46 17.95
C TYR A 385 -10.76 -3.31 17.22
N ASP A 386 -11.26 -2.08 17.16
CA ASP A 386 -12.50 -1.73 16.49
C ASP A 386 -12.28 -0.63 15.44
N VAL A 387 -13.08 -0.64 14.40
CA VAL A 387 -13.13 0.38 13.34
C VAL A 387 -14.58 0.77 13.12
N ILE A 388 -14.86 2.07 13.26
CA ILE A 388 -16.21 2.60 13.11
C ILE A 388 -16.51 2.77 11.61
N PHE A 389 -17.48 2.02 11.13
CA PHE A 389 -17.95 2.10 9.74
C PHE A 389 -19.22 2.95 9.61
N GLU A 390 -19.22 3.88 8.67
CA GLU A 390 -20.38 4.72 8.34
C GLU A 390 -20.72 4.61 6.85
N ASN A 391 -22.02 4.54 6.53
CA ASN A 391 -22.53 4.49 5.16
C ASN A 391 -21.93 3.34 4.32
N VAL A 392 -22.13 2.10 4.76
CA VAL A 392 -21.74 0.90 4.01
C VAL A 392 -22.84 0.52 3.02
N THR A 393 -22.49 0.44 1.74
CA THR A 393 -23.39 0.11 0.64
C THR A 393 -22.88 -1.10 -0.14
N MET A 394 -23.82 -1.98 -0.52
CA MET A 394 -23.58 -3.12 -1.39
C MET A 394 -24.42 -2.99 -2.65
N GLU A 395 -23.79 -3.05 -3.81
CA GLU A 395 -24.44 -2.89 -5.10
C GLU A 395 -24.30 -4.15 -5.94
N GLY A 396 -25.43 -4.67 -6.43
CA GLY A 396 -25.46 -5.88 -7.27
C GLY A 396 -25.17 -7.19 -6.54
N PHE A 397 -25.02 -7.17 -5.21
CA PHE A 397 -24.89 -8.38 -4.41
C PHE A 397 -26.21 -9.18 -4.43
N PRO A 398 -26.15 -10.52 -4.47
CA PRO A 398 -27.35 -11.34 -4.37
C PRO A 398 -28.06 -11.17 -3.02
N GLU A 399 -29.36 -11.48 -3.01
CA GLU A 399 -30.18 -11.42 -1.80
C GLU A 399 -29.62 -12.32 -0.68
N GLY A 400 -29.68 -11.84 0.57
CA GLY A 400 -29.22 -12.56 1.76
C GLY A 400 -27.72 -12.45 2.07
N TRP A 401 -26.93 -11.80 1.20
CA TRP A 401 -25.52 -11.54 1.48
C TRP A 401 -25.37 -10.48 2.57
N LYS A 402 -24.40 -10.68 3.48
CA LYS A 402 -24.14 -9.74 4.57
C LYS A 402 -23.17 -8.65 4.12
N SER A 403 -23.40 -7.42 4.56
CA SER A 403 -22.47 -6.32 4.33
C SER A 403 -21.16 -6.49 5.09
N THR A 404 -21.24 -7.08 6.28
CA THR A 404 -20.09 -7.41 7.13
C THR A 404 -20.15 -8.89 7.46
N VAL A 405 -19.02 -9.58 7.33
CA VAL A 405 -18.87 -10.98 7.73
C VAL A 405 -17.77 -11.13 8.78
N ILE A 406 -18.01 -11.99 9.76
CA ILE A 406 -17.07 -12.35 10.84
C ILE A 406 -16.72 -13.83 10.80
N ASP A 407 -15.76 -14.29 11.60
CA ASP A 407 -15.30 -15.68 11.55
C ASP A 407 -16.40 -16.73 11.78
N GLU A 408 -17.46 -16.39 12.52
CA GLU A 408 -18.65 -17.21 12.76
C GLU A 408 -19.55 -17.36 11.52
N ASP A 409 -19.43 -16.48 10.52
CA ASP A 409 -20.19 -16.51 9.27
C ASP A 409 -19.63 -17.48 8.23
N ARG A 410 -18.49 -18.12 8.54
CA ARG A 410 -17.89 -19.12 7.67
C ARG A 410 -18.85 -20.30 7.49
N VAL A 411 -19.08 -20.72 6.26
CA VAL A 411 -19.65 -22.04 5.98
C VAL A 411 -18.70 -23.12 6.49
N ASP A 412 -19.26 -24.18 7.08
CA ASP A 412 -18.52 -25.33 7.61
C ASP A 412 -17.98 -26.21 6.47
N ALA A 413 -17.00 -25.65 5.76
CA ALA A 413 -16.30 -26.27 4.67
C ALA A 413 -14.86 -25.76 4.66
N GLN A 414 -13.95 -26.71 4.49
CA GLN A 414 -12.55 -26.41 4.26
C GLN A 414 -12.36 -25.94 2.82
N TRP A 415 -11.43 -25.00 2.61
CA TRP A 415 -11.18 -24.43 1.29
C TRP A 415 -10.88 -25.48 0.21
N TRP A 416 -10.24 -26.60 0.57
CA TRP A 416 -9.97 -27.69 -0.38
C TRP A 416 -11.23 -28.46 -0.79
N GLN A 417 -12.26 -28.52 0.07
CA GLN A 417 -13.54 -29.14 -0.28
C GLN A 417 -14.27 -28.27 -1.30
N ILE A 418 -14.26 -26.95 -1.09
CA ILE A 418 -14.87 -25.95 -1.96
C ILE A 418 -14.29 -26.03 -3.39
N ILE A 419 -12.97 -26.08 -3.52
CA ILE A 419 -12.31 -26.13 -4.85
C ILE A 419 -12.41 -27.51 -5.52
N ARG A 420 -12.46 -28.60 -4.74
CA ARG A 420 -12.55 -29.98 -5.27
C ARG A 420 -13.91 -30.29 -5.89
N LEU A 421 -14.94 -29.50 -5.62
CA LEU A 421 -16.25 -29.63 -6.27
C LEU A 421 -16.21 -29.25 -7.76
N LYS A 422 -15.11 -28.64 -8.25
CA LYS A 422 -14.88 -28.35 -9.68
C LYS A 422 -13.88 -29.29 -10.37
N GLU A 423 -12.88 -29.77 -9.65
CA GLU A 423 -11.91 -30.71 -10.19
C GLU A 423 -12.43 -32.12 -9.96
N ASN A 424 -12.90 -32.80 -11.03
CA ASN A 424 -13.36 -34.20 -11.01
C ASN A 424 -12.78 -35.03 -9.85
N PRO A 425 -13.61 -35.77 -9.09
CA PRO A 425 -13.14 -36.51 -7.92
C PRO A 425 -11.93 -37.38 -8.29
N PRO A 426 -10.90 -37.49 -7.43
CA PRO A 426 -9.75 -38.33 -7.74
C PRO A 426 -10.24 -39.75 -7.95
N LYS A 427 -10.04 -40.28 -9.17
CA LYS A 427 -10.15 -41.71 -9.43
C LYS A 427 -9.24 -42.44 -8.44
N GLY A 428 -9.85 -43.07 -7.45
CA GLY A 428 -9.23 -44.07 -6.58
C GLY A 428 -8.01 -43.60 -5.79
N ARG A 429 -8.22 -42.98 -4.63
CA ARG A 429 -7.35 -43.24 -3.47
C ARG A 429 -8.22 -43.54 -2.26
N LYS A 430 -8.21 -44.81 -1.85
CA LYS A 430 -8.81 -45.30 -0.60
C LYS A 430 -8.31 -44.44 0.55
N ALA A 431 -9.23 -43.85 1.31
CA ALA A 431 -8.94 -43.24 2.58
C ALA A 431 -8.35 -44.31 3.51
N LYS A 432 -7.13 -44.08 4.01
CA LYS A 432 -6.72 -44.67 5.29
C LYS A 432 -7.10 -43.67 6.36
N LEU A 433 -8.24 -43.91 7.01
CA LEU A 433 -8.46 -43.42 8.37
C LEU A 433 -7.44 -44.13 9.26
N ASN A 434 -6.53 -43.38 9.85
CA ASN A 434 -5.88 -43.81 11.09
C ASN A 434 -6.48 -42.97 12.21
N LEU A 435 -7.45 -43.58 12.91
CA LEU A 435 -7.78 -43.24 14.28
C LEU A 435 -6.67 -43.81 15.17
N LYS A 436 -6.02 -42.94 15.94
CA LYS A 436 -5.52 -43.24 17.29
C LYS A 436 -5.62 -41.98 18.12
#